data_AF-A0A9Q0MH37-F1
#
_entry.id   AF-A0A9Q0MH37-F1
#
_cell.length_a   1.000
_cell.length_b   1.000
_cell.length_c   1.000
_cell.angle_alpha   90.00
_cell.angle_beta   90.00
_cell.angle_gamma   90.00
#
_symmetry.space_group_name_H-M   'P 1'
#
loop_
_entity.id
_entity.type
_entity.pdbx_description
1 polymer ?
#
loop_
_entity_poly.entity_id
_entity_poly.type
_entity_poly.pdbx_seq_one_letter_code
_entity_poly.pdbx_strand_id
1 'polypeptide(L)'
;MAHLRRIHFQSRKCCSTVSVASMPDFSDNYFEELKKKIRFITEDHSKVSPIKEEKISIPLKPNKEISNIQSSSSTTNQTTENGGTSNDSANNNAIIFSLKNQVTGLVRALRIFQEFNINVRHIESRKSRRKTSQYEIYVDIDCDDKEKMNVLLHHLRHEVDCSTFEEFERIESSPKSKEFPQRITPSILTSQSSFDKGDLIGDNGMPWFPKRISDIDLSANRVLMYGAELDADHPGFKDPIYRKRRKFFTDLAMNYKHGRPIPRVNYTAEEIKTWGVIFSELKALYDKHACKEFNENFALLEKYCGYRADNIPQLEDVSQFLKQQTGFQLRPVAGYLSSRDFLAGLAFRVFHCTQYIRHSSDPFYTPEPDCCHELLGHCALLADQSFAQFSQEIGLASLGANDEEVDKLGTCYFFTIEFGLCKQQNELKVYGAGLLSSVAELKHSVSGSAHIIAFDPILTCQQEPMITTFQQVYFLTDTFTDAKEQMREFAKTIKRPFGVRYNPYTQSVEILSNTRKIMDLVSELKGDLCIVTNALEKIKEDNDNNETQQDTTELPDGDPVFGDTRISDQTQIDEIISTMKDIQSLNGNDN
;
A
#
# COMPACT_ATOMS: atom_id res chain seq x y z
N MET A 1 -4.09 -3.53 -62.55
CA MET A 1 -3.67 -2.59 -63.61
C MET A 1 -4.04 -1.19 -63.15
N ALA A 2 -3.06 -0.42 -62.66
CA ALA A 2 -2.50 0.79 -63.30
C ALA A 2 -3.50 1.98 -63.31
N HIS A 3 -3.20 3.21 -62.87
CA HIS A 3 -1.93 3.95 -62.93
C HIS A 3 -2.04 5.33 -62.21
N LEU A 4 -0.90 5.79 -61.61
CA LEU A 4 -0.40 7.19 -61.51
C LEU A 4 -1.10 8.20 -60.55
N ARG A 5 -0.46 9.08 -59.74
CA ARG A 5 0.88 9.76 -59.69
C ARG A 5 1.24 10.00 -58.19
N ARG A 6 2.44 9.75 -57.65
CA ARG A 6 3.76 10.41 -57.76
C ARG A 6 3.78 11.94 -57.56
N ILE A 7 4.24 12.39 -56.39
CA ILE A 7 5.15 13.55 -56.25
C ILE A 7 6.28 13.16 -55.31
N HIS A 8 7.50 13.22 -55.85
CA HIS A 8 8.79 13.12 -55.18
C HIS A 8 9.37 14.52 -55.11
N PHE A 9 10.00 14.89 -53.99
CA PHE A 9 11.09 15.85 -54.01
C PHE A 9 12.24 15.30 -53.18
N GLN A 10 13.37 15.07 -53.86
CA GLN A 10 14.66 14.72 -53.28
C GLN A 10 15.71 15.68 -53.84
N SER A 11 16.77 15.82 -53.05
CA SER A 11 18.07 16.48 -53.31
C SER A 11 18.10 17.96 -52.90
N ARG A 12 19.11 18.48 -52.19
CA ARG A 12 20.53 18.09 -52.12
C ARG A 12 21.16 18.40 -50.75
N LYS A 13 22.20 17.62 -50.43
CA LYS A 13 23.28 17.96 -49.48
C LYS A 13 24.00 19.25 -49.92
N CYS A 14 24.33 20.12 -48.97
CA CYS A 14 25.64 20.78 -48.93
C CYS A 14 25.93 21.32 -47.52
N CYS A 15 27.18 21.16 -47.09
CA CYS A 15 27.76 21.65 -45.85
C CYS A 15 27.56 23.16 -45.63
N SER A 16 27.29 23.55 -44.39
CA SER A 16 27.93 24.71 -43.75
C SER A 16 27.73 24.64 -42.24
N THR A 17 28.87 24.65 -41.56
CA THR A 17 29.13 24.88 -40.13
C THR A 17 28.52 26.17 -39.55
N VAL A 18 28.62 26.31 -38.22
CA VAL A 18 28.37 27.48 -37.32
C VAL A 18 27.02 27.38 -36.57
N SER A 19 26.89 27.50 -35.25
CA SER A 19 27.83 27.74 -34.13
C SER A 19 27.26 27.06 -32.88
N VAL A 20 28.16 26.47 -32.08
CA VAL A 20 27.90 26.07 -30.70
C VAL A 20 27.89 27.36 -29.86
N ALA A 21 26.81 27.62 -29.14
CA ALA A 21 26.81 28.59 -28.05
C ALA A 21 27.38 27.89 -26.81
N SER A 22 28.62 28.25 -26.49
CA SER A 22 29.35 27.83 -25.29
C SER A 22 28.71 28.42 -24.03
N MET A 23 28.33 27.55 -23.08
CA MET A 23 28.22 27.89 -21.66
C MET A 23 29.40 27.25 -20.90
N PRO A 24 29.86 27.88 -19.79
CA PRO A 24 31.26 27.87 -19.41
C PRO A 24 31.78 26.57 -18.80
N ASP A 25 33.05 26.28 -19.11
CA ASP A 25 33.87 25.20 -18.56
C ASP A 25 33.94 25.24 -17.03
N PHE A 26 33.45 24.19 -16.37
CA PHE A 26 33.78 23.87 -14.99
C PHE A 26 35.14 23.16 -14.96
N SER A 27 36.22 23.95 -14.93
CA SER A 27 37.58 23.45 -14.74
C SER A 27 37.80 22.91 -13.31
N ASP A 28 38.67 21.90 -13.18
CA ASP A 28 39.07 21.14 -11.98
C ASP A 28 39.60 21.95 -10.78
N ASN A 29 39.57 23.28 -10.82
CA ASN A 29 40.10 24.14 -9.75
C ASN A 29 39.13 24.33 -8.57
N TYR A 30 37.83 24.08 -8.72
CA TYR A 30 36.86 24.21 -7.62
C TYR A 30 36.98 23.08 -6.58
N PHE A 31 37.31 21.87 -7.02
CA PHE A 31 37.45 20.70 -6.14
C PHE A 31 38.76 20.71 -5.34
N GLU A 32 39.84 21.28 -5.86
CA GLU A 32 41.10 21.43 -5.12
C GLU A 32 41.05 22.56 -4.07
N GLU A 33 40.23 23.59 -4.29
CA GLU A 33 39.99 24.64 -3.30
C GLU A 33 39.14 24.14 -2.10
N LEU A 34 38.19 23.24 -2.36
CA LEU A 34 37.42 22.56 -1.30
C LEU A 34 38.28 21.59 -0.49
N LYS A 35 39.19 20.84 -1.12
CA LYS A 35 40.14 19.96 -0.42
C LYS A 35 41.13 20.70 0.46
N LYS A 36 41.45 21.96 0.14
CA LYS A 36 42.29 22.84 0.98
C LYS A 36 41.54 23.38 2.21
N LYS A 37 40.23 23.65 2.11
CA LYS A 37 39.41 24.12 3.24
C LYS A 37 39.01 23.01 4.22
N ILE A 38 38.96 21.75 3.77
CA ILE A 38 38.64 20.59 4.63
C ILE A 38 39.88 20.09 5.42
N ARG A 39 41.10 20.46 5.01
CA ARG A 39 42.35 20.05 5.68
C ARG A 39 42.73 20.87 6.92
N PHE A 40 41.89 21.81 7.36
CA PHE A 40 42.19 22.72 8.48
C PHE A 40 41.31 22.53 9.74
N ILE A 41 40.51 21.45 9.83
CA ILE A 41 39.63 21.17 11.00
C ILE A 41 39.91 19.77 11.62
N THR A 42 41.04 19.12 11.30
CA THR A 42 41.42 17.82 11.90
C THR A 42 42.87 17.75 12.37
N GLU A 43 43.40 18.85 12.89
CA GLU A 43 44.65 18.84 13.67
C GLU A 43 44.49 19.70 14.93
N ASP A 44 43.66 19.25 15.88
CA ASP A 44 44.03 19.38 17.29
C ASP A 44 43.31 18.31 18.13
N HIS A 45 44.01 17.82 19.14
CA HIS A 45 43.62 16.77 20.10
C HIS A 45 43.84 15.30 19.70
N SER A 46 45.11 14.96 19.46
CA SER A 46 45.65 13.69 19.94
C SER A 46 46.72 13.95 21.01
N LYS A 47 46.33 13.97 22.29
CA LYS A 47 47.18 13.68 23.47
C LYS A 47 46.30 13.61 24.72
N VAL A 48 46.15 12.41 25.26
CA VAL A 48 46.30 12.01 26.69
C VAL A 48 45.67 10.62 26.86
N SER A 49 46.45 9.69 27.41
CA SER A 49 46.10 8.31 27.75
C SER A 49 45.80 8.17 29.26
N PRO A 50 45.53 6.97 29.83
CA PRO A 50 44.24 6.58 30.42
C PRO A 50 44.27 6.46 31.97
N ILE A 51 43.11 6.15 32.61
CA ILE A 51 42.89 5.15 33.71
C ILE A 51 41.76 5.51 34.72
N LYS A 52 40.82 4.54 34.87
CA LYS A 52 40.01 4.03 36.02
C LYS A 52 38.80 4.74 36.67
N GLU A 53 37.90 3.83 37.06
CA GLU A 53 36.59 3.89 37.74
C GLU A 53 36.61 4.51 39.15
N GLU A 54 35.54 5.20 39.56
CA GLU A 54 34.67 4.77 40.69
C GLU A 54 33.37 5.61 40.83
N LYS A 55 32.41 5.01 41.55
CA LYS A 55 30.98 5.33 41.74
C LYS A 55 30.69 6.60 42.56
N ILE A 56 29.44 7.10 42.52
CA ILE A 56 28.50 7.35 43.66
C ILE A 56 27.37 8.38 43.28
N SER A 57 26.15 7.86 43.07
CA SER A 57 24.88 8.11 43.81
C SER A 57 24.25 9.50 44.14
N ILE A 58 22.99 9.70 43.64
CA ILE A 58 21.71 10.15 44.33
C ILE A 58 21.55 11.69 44.63
N PRO A 59 20.35 12.34 44.82
CA PRO A 59 18.99 12.33 44.20
C PRO A 59 18.30 13.74 43.94
N LEU A 60 17.11 13.70 43.31
CA LEU A 60 15.81 14.43 43.50
C LEU A 60 15.70 15.83 44.20
N LYS A 61 15.08 16.79 43.47
CA LYS A 61 13.93 17.75 43.73
C LYS A 61 13.71 18.36 45.16
N PRO A 62 12.94 19.48 45.41
CA PRO A 62 12.07 20.31 44.54
C PRO A 62 12.00 21.87 44.82
N ASN A 63 11.25 22.57 43.95
CA ASN A 63 10.25 23.66 44.19
C ASN A 63 10.57 25.10 44.68
N LYS A 64 9.87 26.02 43.97
CA LYS A 64 9.17 27.26 44.42
C LYS A 64 10.05 28.46 44.84
N GLU A 65 9.70 29.73 44.65
CA GLU A 65 8.67 30.55 43.99
C GLU A 65 9.02 32.00 44.44
N ILE A 66 8.44 33.04 43.83
CA ILE A 66 8.30 34.42 44.37
C ILE A 66 9.38 35.49 44.00
N SER A 67 8.97 36.27 42.99
CA SER A 67 8.77 37.74 42.91
C SER A 67 9.91 38.78 43.00
N ASN A 68 9.78 39.72 42.03
CA ASN A 68 9.89 41.19 42.07
C ASN A 68 11.10 41.88 42.73
N ILE A 69 11.71 42.83 42.01
CA ILE A 69 11.80 44.27 42.37
C ILE A 69 12.30 45.10 41.15
N GLN A 70 11.69 46.28 41.01
CA GLN A 70 11.89 47.32 39.98
C GLN A 70 13.10 48.24 40.22
N SER A 71 13.48 48.96 39.15
CA SER A 71 14.02 50.35 39.09
C SER A 71 15.44 50.58 39.67
N SER A 72 16.32 51.45 39.17
CA SER A 72 16.16 52.73 38.45
C SER A 72 17.49 53.19 37.79
N SER A 73 17.33 53.82 36.61
CA SER A 73 18.04 54.95 35.96
C SER A 73 19.33 55.56 36.54
N SER A 74 20.30 55.89 35.67
CA SER A 74 20.75 57.27 35.34
C SER A 74 21.76 57.28 34.16
N THR A 75 21.44 57.89 32.99
CA THR A 75 21.79 59.25 32.47
C THR A 75 23.32 59.51 32.36
N THR A 76 23.97 60.06 31.31
CA THR A 76 23.68 60.90 30.11
C THR A 76 25.03 60.94 29.32
N ASN A 77 25.14 61.07 27.99
CA ASN A 77 25.02 62.32 27.23
C ASN A 77 25.21 62.11 25.72
N GLN A 78 24.51 62.97 24.98
CA GLN A 78 24.31 63.03 23.53
C GLN A 78 25.51 63.57 22.74
N THR A 79 25.61 63.17 21.47
CA THR A 79 26.03 64.04 20.36
C THR A 79 25.18 63.71 19.12
N THR A 80 24.52 64.73 18.59
CA THR A 80 23.83 64.86 17.29
C THR A 80 24.88 64.81 16.14
N GLU A 81 24.64 64.47 14.87
CA GLU A 81 23.50 64.62 13.98
C GLU A 81 23.73 63.85 12.65
N ASN A 82 22.63 63.51 11.94
CA ASN A 82 22.46 63.19 10.50
C ASN A 82 22.83 61.80 9.92
N GLY A 83 21.79 61.07 9.47
CA GLY A 83 21.91 60.09 8.37
C GLY A 83 20.86 58.97 8.35
N GLY A 84 19.78 59.15 7.58
CA GLY A 84 19.12 58.12 6.74
C GLY A 84 18.61 56.81 7.36
N THR A 85 17.29 56.67 7.39
CA THR A 85 16.51 55.43 7.55
C THR A 85 16.96 54.25 6.68
N SER A 86 17.09 53.05 7.27
CA SER A 86 16.59 51.79 6.67
C SER A 86 16.39 50.72 7.77
N ASN A 87 15.13 50.33 7.98
CA ASN A 87 14.72 49.15 8.73
C ASN A 87 14.80 47.96 7.77
N ASP A 88 15.68 46.98 8.03
CA ASP A 88 15.56 45.65 7.43
C ASP A 88 14.83 44.71 8.41
N SER A 89 13.52 44.61 8.19
CA SER A 89 12.70 43.52 8.74
C SER A 89 12.93 42.26 7.91
N ALA A 90 13.54 41.23 8.49
CA ALA A 90 13.63 39.92 7.87
C ALA A 90 12.21 39.36 7.63
N ASN A 91 11.83 39.17 6.36
CA ASN A 91 10.58 38.51 5.95
C ASN A 91 10.59 37.05 6.44
N ASN A 92 9.84 36.73 7.51
CA ASN A 92 9.60 35.35 7.93
C ASN A 92 8.50 34.73 7.05
N ASN A 93 8.92 34.12 5.95
CA ASN A 93 8.03 33.42 5.01
C ASN A 93 7.76 31.98 5.48
N ALA A 94 7.05 31.82 6.60
CA ALA A 94 6.69 30.52 7.16
C ALA A 94 5.17 30.26 7.06
N ILE A 95 4.80 29.08 6.55
CA ILE A 95 3.42 28.61 6.41
C ILE A 95 3.19 27.43 7.34
N ILE A 96 2.04 27.40 8.01
CA ILE A 96 1.64 26.27 8.86
C ILE A 96 0.33 25.69 8.33
N PHE A 97 0.28 24.38 8.09
CA PHE A 97 -0.98 23.69 7.84
C PHE A 97 -1.17 22.46 8.71
N SER A 98 -2.44 22.21 9.06
CA SER A 98 -2.85 21.08 9.88
C SER A 98 -3.34 19.94 9.01
N LEU A 99 -2.72 18.77 9.21
CA LEU A 99 -3.08 17.52 8.58
C LEU A 99 -3.74 16.58 9.58
N LYS A 100 -4.83 15.94 9.16
CA LYS A 100 -5.21 14.65 9.76
C LYS A 100 -4.13 13.64 9.39
N ASN A 101 -3.88 12.65 10.25
CA ASN A 101 -2.79 11.66 10.12
C ASN A 101 -2.96 10.74 8.89
N GLN A 102 -2.93 11.33 7.70
CA GLN A 102 -3.11 10.73 6.38
C GLN A 102 -1.93 11.24 5.54
N VAL A 103 -1.01 10.32 5.19
CA VAL A 103 0.19 10.61 4.38
C VAL A 103 -0.17 11.28 3.05
N THR A 104 -1.36 10.99 2.51
CA THR A 104 -1.93 11.60 1.31
C THR A 104 -2.18 13.10 1.43
N GLY A 105 -2.49 13.62 2.63
CA GLY A 105 -2.72 15.05 2.86
C GLY A 105 -1.45 15.89 2.71
N LEU A 106 -0.30 15.35 3.18
CA LEU A 106 0.99 16.01 3.04
C LEU A 106 1.43 16.08 1.58
N VAL A 107 1.30 14.97 0.85
CA VAL A 107 1.67 14.91 -0.58
C VAL A 107 0.83 15.88 -1.41
N ARG A 108 -0.48 16.00 -1.13
CA ARG A 108 -1.35 16.98 -1.79
C ARG A 108 -0.92 18.41 -1.50
N ALA A 109 -0.63 18.73 -0.22
CA ALA A 109 -0.14 20.05 0.15
C ALA A 109 1.19 20.39 -0.54
N LEU A 110 2.17 19.47 -0.52
CA LEU A 110 3.49 19.66 -1.12
C LEU A 110 3.45 19.84 -2.65
N ARG A 111 2.51 19.17 -3.34
CA ARG A 111 2.30 19.37 -4.78
C ARG A 111 1.91 20.80 -5.12
N ILE A 112 1.14 21.48 -4.27
CA ILE A 112 0.76 22.88 -4.50
C ILE A 112 2.01 23.77 -4.51
N PHE A 113 2.96 23.55 -3.60
CA PHE A 113 4.23 24.30 -3.61
C PHE A 113 5.02 24.05 -4.91
N GLN A 114 5.01 22.81 -5.42
CA GLN A 114 5.65 22.46 -6.70
C GLN A 114 4.96 23.09 -7.91
N GLU A 115 3.63 23.06 -7.97
CA GLU A 115 2.84 23.64 -9.07
C GLU A 115 3.07 25.15 -9.22
N PHE A 116 3.26 25.86 -8.11
CA PHE A 116 3.53 27.29 -8.10
C PHE A 116 5.03 27.64 -8.14
N ASN A 117 5.93 26.66 -8.35
CA ASN A 117 7.38 26.83 -8.36
C ASN A 117 7.93 27.56 -7.11
N ILE A 118 7.40 27.23 -5.93
CA ILE A 118 7.83 27.84 -4.66
C ILE A 118 8.83 26.90 -3.99
N ASN A 119 10.04 27.42 -3.77
CA ASN A 119 11.10 26.66 -3.14
C ASN A 119 10.84 26.53 -1.63
N VAL A 120 10.78 25.28 -1.17
CA VAL A 120 10.68 24.94 0.25
C VAL A 120 12.08 24.79 0.82
N ARG A 121 12.43 25.61 1.83
CA ARG A 121 13.74 25.57 2.51
C ARG A 121 13.77 24.54 3.62
N HIS A 122 12.68 24.43 4.37
CA HIS A 122 12.58 23.53 5.51
C HIS A 122 11.13 23.08 5.73
N ILE A 123 10.96 21.82 6.14
CA ILE A 123 9.67 21.26 6.55
C ILE A 123 9.87 20.58 7.90
N GLU A 124 9.04 20.94 8.87
CA GLU A 124 9.00 20.30 10.17
C GLU A 124 7.58 19.85 10.51
N SER A 125 7.41 18.61 10.96
CA SER A 125 6.12 18.11 11.47
C SER A 125 6.12 18.08 12.99
N ARG A 126 5.08 18.64 13.63
CA ARG A 126 4.87 18.56 15.07
C ARG A 126 3.46 18.07 15.39
N LYS A 127 3.29 17.39 16.52
CA LYS A 127 1.95 17.02 17.01
C LYS A 127 1.16 18.30 17.33
N SER A 128 -0.04 18.44 16.78
CA SER A 128 -0.84 19.66 16.99
C SER A 128 -1.17 19.85 18.46
N ARG A 129 -1.02 21.07 18.95
CA ARG A 129 -1.41 21.47 20.31
C ARG A 129 -2.91 21.77 20.41
N ARG A 130 -3.58 21.94 19.27
CA ARG A 130 -4.99 22.36 19.15
C ARG A 130 -5.94 21.17 18.97
N LYS A 131 -5.51 20.13 18.24
CA LYS A 131 -6.32 18.93 17.94
C LYS A 131 -5.50 17.67 18.18
N THR A 132 -5.98 16.79 19.05
CA THR A 132 -5.24 15.60 19.52
C THR A 132 -4.94 14.56 18.44
N SER A 133 -5.66 14.60 17.30
CA SER A 133 -5.54 13.68 16.16
C SER A 133 -4.96 14.32 14.89
N GLN A 134 -4.22 15.43 15.02
CA GLN A 134 -3.63 16.14 13.89
C GLN A 134 -2.15 16.47 14.10
N TYR A 135 -1.43 16.61 12.99
CA TYR A 135 -0.07 17.15 12.95
C TYR A 135 -0.11 18.55 12.32
N GLU A 136 0.71 19.44 12.85
CA GLU A 136 1.00 20.76 12.28
C GLU A 136 2.31 20.66 11.52
N ILE A 137 2.25 21.00 10.23
CA ILE A 137 3.39 21.02 9.33
C ILE A 137 3.80 22.47 9.17
N TYR A 138 5.03 22.76 9.56
CA TYR A 138 5.70 24.05 9.44
C TYR A 138 6.54 24.00 8.18
N VAL A 139 6.34 24.95 7.28
CA VAL A 139 7.05 25.01 6.00
C VAL A 139 7.66 26.39 5.85
N ASP A 140 8.99 26.45 5.88
CA ASP A 140 9.74 27.65 5.54
C ASP A 140 9.93 27.70 4.02
N ILE A 141 9.52 28.81 3.41
CA ILE A 141 9.56 28.98 1.96
C ILE A 141 10.36 30.21 1.55
N ASP A 142 10.93 30.13 0.35
CA ASP A 142 11.62 31.22 -0.30
C ASP A 142 10.69 31.91 -1.30
N CYS A 143 9.91 32.90 -0.84
CA CYS A 143 8.93 33.59 -1.66
C CYS A 143 8.84 35.08 -1.29
N ASP A 144 9.56 35.92 -2.01
CA ASP A 144 9.55 37.37 -1.83
C ASP A 144 8.35 38.08 -2.51
N ASP A 145 7.56 37.31 -3.26
CA ASP A 145 6.40 37.79 -4.02
C ASP A 145 5.09 37.58 -3.22
N LYS A 146 4.50 38.70 -2.77
CA LYS A 146 3.26 38.69 -1.97
C LYS A 146 2.04 38.21 -2.76
N GLU A 147 1.98 38.42 -4.08
CA GLU A 147 0.84 37.93 -4.88
C GLU A 147 0.91 36.42 -5.05
N LYS A 148 2.10 35.87 -5.31
CA LYS A 148 2.32 34.41 -5.34
C LYS A 148 2.03 33.74 -4.00
N MET A 149 2.42 34.37 -2.89
CA MET A 149 2.10 33.89 -1.55
C MET A 149 0.59 33.80 -1.32
N ASN A 150 -0.17 34.82 -1.72
CA ASN A 150 -1.62 34.84 -1.56
C ASN A 150 -2.32 33.78 -2.43
N VAL A 151 -1.85 33.57 -3.65
CA VAL A 151 -2.34 32.49 -4.52
C VAL A 151 -2.02 31.13 -3.91
N LEU A 152 -0.78 30.91 -3.46
CA LEU A 152 -0.37 29.67 -2.77
C LEU A 152 -1.28 29.38 -1.57
N LEU A 153 -1.49 30.37 -0.68
CA LEU A 153 -2.35 30.21 0.50
C LEU A 153 -3.81 29.95 0.12
N HIS A 154 -4.31 30.56 -0.95
CA HIS A 154 -5.67 30.32 -1.44
C HIS A 154 -5.85 28.85 -1.87
N HIS A 155 -4.89 28.30 -2.62
CA HIS A 155 -4.90 26.91 -3.06
C HIS A 155 -4.68 25.93 -1.90
N LEU A 156 -3.73 26.22 -1.00
CA LEU A 156 -3.49 25.40 0.19
C LEU A 156 -4.72 25.33 1.10
N ARG A 157 -5.42 26.45 1.35
CA ARG A 157 -6.64 26.47 2.17
C ARG A 157 -7.79 25.66 1.58
N HIS A 158 -7.73 25.33 0.29
CA HIS A 158 -8.72 24.48 -0.38
C HIS A 158 -8.48 22.98 -0.14
N GLU A 159 -7.23 22.59 0.09
CA GLU A 159 -6.81 21.20 0.28
C GLU A 159 -6.58 20.85 1.77
N VAL A 160 -6.08 21.80 2.56
CA VAL A 160 -5.67 21.62 3.97
C VAL A 160 -6.01 22.84 4.83
N ASP A 161 -6.18 22.64 6.14
CA ASP A 161 -6.41 23.73 7.10
C ASP A 161 -5.10 24.51 7.27
N CYS A 162 -4.95 25.65 6.58
CA CYS A 162 -3.69 26.38 6.40
C CYS A 162 -3.77 27.83 6.91
N SER A 163 -2.74 28.27 7.62
CA SER A 163 -2.59 29.63 8.16
C SER A 163 -1.14 30.11 8.01
N THR A 164 -0.92 31.42 7.94
CA THR A 164 0.45 31.96 8.05
C THR A 164 0.94 31.86 9.49
N PHE A 165 2.26 31.92 9.70
CA PHE A 165 2.83 31.93 11.05
C PHE A 165 2.26 33.07 11.93
N GLU A 166 2.10 34.27 11.36
CA GLU A 166 1.51 35.43 12.05
C GLU A 166 0.02 35.24 12.40
N GLU A 167 -0.76 34.58 11.54
CA GLU A 167 -2.15 34.22 11.81
C GLU A 167 -2.23 33.16 12.92
N PHE A 168 -1.33 32.19 12.90
CA PHE A 168 -1.26 31.12 13.90
C PHE A 168 -0.94 31.65 15.30
N GLU A 169 0.03 32.54 15.45
CA GLU A 169 0.38 33.16 16.74
C GLU A 169 -0.76 34.04 17.31
N ARG A 170 -1.53 34.72 16.45
CA ARG A 170 -2.73 35.48 16.87
C ARG A 170 -3.85 34.55 17.36
N ILE A 171 -3.96 33.35 16.78
CA ILE A 171 -4.95 32.35 17.18
C ILE A 171 -4.55 31.69 18.52
N GLU A 172 -3.26 31.44 18.75
CA GLU A 172 -2.77 30.91 20.04
C GLU A 172 -2.84 31.94 21.19
N SER A 173 -2.73 33.25 20.89
CA SER A 173 -2.71 34.32 21.91
C SER A 173 -4.10 34.84 22.33
N SER A 174 -5.20 34.38 21.73
CA SER A 174 -6.55 34.85 22.04
C SER A 174 -7.28 33.93 23.04
N PRO A 175 -7.59 34.39 24.27
CA PRO A 175 -8.29 33.59 25.27
C PRO A 175 -9.80 33.72 25.08
N LYS A 176 -10.37 33.08 24.04
CA LYS A 176 -11.79 32.64 23.90
C LYS A 176 -12.14 32.42 22.41
N SER A 177 -12.32 31.17 21.98
CA SER A 177 -13.36 30.76 21.02
C SER A 177 -13.40 29.23 20.86
N LYS A 178 -14.18 28.59 21.74
CA LYS A 178 -14.87 27.34 21.38
C LYS A 178 -16.13 27.74 20.61
N GLU A 179 -15.98 28.13 19.34
CA GLU A 179 -17.07 28.21 18.34
C GLU A 179 -16.46 28.70 17.03
N PHE A 180 -16.35 27.81 16.05
CA PHE A 180 -15.96 28.16 14.68
C PHE A 180 -17.21 28.62 13.90
N PRO A 181 -17.11 29.66 13.05
CA PRO A 181 -18.20 30.04 12.16
C PRO A 181 -18.49 28.93 11.13
N GLN A 182 -19.78 28.71 10.91
CA GLN A 182 -20.33 27.73 9.97
C GLN A 182 -19.76 27.92 8.54
N ARG A 183 -19.47 26.80 7.87
CA ARG A 183 -19.23 26.74 6.43
C ARG A 183 -20.40 27.37 5.68
N ILE A 184 -20.18 28.56 5.14
CA ILE A 184 -20.93 29.03 3.97
C ILE A 184 -20.36 28.25 2.79
N THR A 185 -21.18 27.38 2.21
CA THR A 185 -20.96 26.81 0.88
C THR A 185 -21.26 27.88 -0.17
N PRO A 186 -20.36 28.09 -1.15
CA PRO A 186 -20.80 28.55 -2.45
C PRO A 186 -20.44 27.53 -3.53
N SER A 187 -21.51 27.06 -4.17
CA SER A 187 -21.71 26.93 -5.60
C SER A 187 -20.49 26.77 -6.51
N ILE A 188 -20.47 25.61 -7.17
CA ILE A 188 -19.84 25.31 -8.45
C ILE A 188 -19.84 26.54 -9.39
N LEU A 189 -18.66 26.98 -9.79
CA LEU A 189 -18.41 27.64 -11.08
C LEU A 189 -16.95 27.44 -11.48
N THR A 190 -16.81 26.86 -12.68
CA THR A 190 -15.63 26.39 -13.37
C THR A 190 -14.81 27.50 -14.03
N SER A 191 -13.47 27.39 -14.01
CA SER A 191 -12.61 27.64 -15.20
C SER A 191 -11.14 27.21 -14.99
N GLN A 192 -10.82 25.98 -15.43
CA GLN A 192 -9.63 25.47 -16.18
C GLN A 192 -8.20 25.81 -15.68
N SER A 193 -7.18 24.92 -15.66
CA SER A 193 -6.90 23.55 -16.15
C SER A 193 -5.56 23.12 -15.48
N SER A 194 -5.26 21.92 -14.97
CA SER A 194 -5.42 20.58 -15.53
C SER A 194 -5.24 19.50 -14.45
N PHE A 195 -6.33 19.01 -13.85
CA PHE A 195 -6.43 17.64 -13.33
C PHE A 195 -7.91 17.28 -13.41
N ASP A 196 -8.21 16.25 -14.19
CA ASP A 196 -9.58 15.88 -14.55
C ASP A 196 -10.32 15.33 -13.32
N LYS A 197 -10.97 16.22 -12.57
CA LYS A 197 -11.83 15.88 -11.42
C LYS A 197 -13.09 15.11 -11.86
N GLY A 198 -13.35 15.04 -13.17
CA GLY A 198 -14.46 14.30 -13.77
C GLY A 198 -14.35 12.78 -13.70
N ASP A 199 -13.13 12.23 -13.59
CA ASP A 199 -12.91 10.77 -13.62
C ASP A 199 -13.08 10.06 -12.26
N LEU A 200 -13.17 10.80 -11.16
CA LEU A 200 -13.26 10.23 -9.81
C LEU A 200 -14.69 10.15 -9.24
N ILE A 201 -15.64 10.81 -9.88
CA ILE A 201 -17.06 10.76 -9.53
C ILE A 201 -17.75 9.91 -10.59
N GLY A 202 -17.98 8.64 -10.29
CA GLY A 202 -18.85 7.78 -11.09
C GLY A 202 -20.29 8.30 -11.10
N ASP A 203 -21.12 7.71 -11.98
CA ASP A 203 -22.54 8.05 -12.08
C ASP A 203 -23.19 8.20 -10.69
N ASN A 204 -23.92 9.31 -10.49
CA ASN A 204 -24.68 9.64 -9.27
C ASN A 204 -23.87 10.06 -8.03
N GLY A 205 -22.62 10.52 -8.17
CA GLY A 205 -21.86 11.07 -7.02
C GLY A 205 -21.06 10.05 -6.23
N MET A 206 -20.94 8.82 -6.75
CA MET A 206 -20.23 7.71 -6.09
C MET A 206 -18.76 7.64 -6.54
N PRO A 207 -17.83 7.16 -5.70
CA PRO A 207 -16.46 6.92 -6.14
C PRO A 207 -16.44 5.92 -7.30
N TRP A 208 -15.69 6.27 -8.35
CA TRP A 208 -15.48 5.37 -9.49
C TRP A 208 -14.75 4.08 -9.06
N PHE A 209 -15.07 2.96 -9.72
CA PHE A 209 -14.35 1.69 -9.59
C PHE A 209 -14.39 0.90 -10.92
N PRO A 210 -13.38 0.06 -11.20
CA PRO A 210 -13.34 -0.74 -12.42
C PRO A 210 -14.48 -1.77 -12.44
N LYS A 211 -15.13 -1.94 -13.60
CA LYS A 211 -16.24 -2.90 -13.78
C LYS A 211 -15.79 -4.15 -14.54
N ARG A 212 -14.76 -4.04 -15.36
CA ARG A 212 -14.11 -5.15 -16.07
C ARG A 212 -12.65 -5.22 -15.67
N ILE A 213 -12.07 -6.42 -15.73
CA ILE A 213 -10.63 -6.61 -15.43
C ILE A 213 -9.71 -5.72 -16.27
N SER A 214 -10.08 -5.42 -17.52
CA SER A 214 -9.34 -4.50 -18.40
C SER A 214 -9.36 -3.04 -17.91
N ASP A 215 -10.37 -2.63 -17.14
CA ASP A 215 -10.51 -1.25 -16.65
C ASP A 215 -9.43 -0.89 -15.62
N ILE A 216 -8.73 -1.90 -15.06
CA ILE A 216 -7.55 -1.71 -14.20
C ILE A 216 -6.44 -0.94 -14.95
N ASP A 217 -6.40 -1.00 -16.28
CA ASP A 217 -5.47 -0.20 -17.09
C ASP A 217 -5.65 1.32 -16.91
N LEU A 218 -6.81 1.78 -16.42
CA LEU A 218 -7.13 3.19 -16.19
C LEU A 218 -6.55 3.71 -14.86
N SER A 219 -6.39 2.83 -13.86
CA SER A 219 -5.93 3.20 -12.52
C SER A 219 -4.48 2.77 -12.23
N ALA A 220 -3.96 1.76 -12.91
CA ALA A 220 -2.64 1.19 -12.63
C ALA A 220 -1.44 2.13 -12.87
N ASN A 221 -1.64 3.24 -13.58
CA ASN A 221 -0.60 4.24 -13.82
C ASN A 221 -0.66 5.41 -12.82
N ARG A 222 -1.60 5.40 -11.86
CA ARG A 222 -1.77 6.44 -10.82
C ARG A 222 -0.81 6.19 -9.63
N VAL A 223 0.48 6.21 -9.92
CA VAL A 223 1.54 5.95 -8.93
C VAL A 223 1.75 7.16 -8.03
N LEU A 224 1.77 6.93 -6.72
CA LEU A 224 1.91 7.95 -5.68
C LEU A 224 3.36 8.19 -5.28
N MET A 225 4.14 7.12 -5.12
CA MET A 225 5.52 7.15 -4.61
C MET A 225 6.33 5.95 -5.11
N TYR A 226 7.66 6.04 -4.96
CA TYR A 226 8.63 4.99 -5.32
C TYR A 226 8.51 4.51 -6.77
N GLY A 227 8.23 5.44 -7.69
CA GLY A 227 8.25 5.22 -9.13
C GLY A 227 9.67 5.33 -9.70
N ALA A 228 9.87 6.28 -10.60
CA ALA A 228 11.20 6.61 -11.13
C ALA A 228 11.99 7.57 -10.22
N GLU A 229 11.28 8.33 -9.39
CA GLU A 229 11.86 9.24 -8.40
C GLU A 229 11.97 8.54 -7.05
N LEU A 230 13.11 8.72 -6.40
CA LEU A 230 13.46 8.11 -5.12
C LEU A 230 13.63 9.22 -4.09
N ASP A 231 13.27 8.95 -2.85
CA ASP A 231 13.48 9.87 -1.75
C ASP A 231 14.97 10.05 -1.44
N ALA A 232 15.33 11.18 -0.81
CA ALA A 232 16.73 11.56 -0.61
C ALA A 232 17.52 10.61 0.32
N ASP A 233 16.81 9.91 1.21
CA ASP A 233 17.30 8.90 2.13
C ASP A 233 17.33 7.48 1.54
N HIS A 234 16.74 7.27 0.35
CA HIS A 234 16.81 5.99 -0.34
C HIS A 234 18.27 5.64 -0.70
N PRO A 235 18.75 4.40 -0.45
CA PRO A 235 20.16 4.04 -0.67
C PRO A 235 20.64 4.26 -2.12
N GLY A 236 19.74 4.03 -3.08
CA GLY A 236 19.96 4.31 -4.50
C GLY A 236 19.77 5.76 -4.97
N PHE A 237 19.50 6.74 -4.09
CA PHE A 237 19.22 8.13 -4.49
C PHE A 237 20.40 8.78 -5.24
N LYS A 238 21.62 8.50 -4.78
CA LYS A 238 22.86 9.02 -5.38
C LYS A 238 23.45 8.12 -6.46
N ASP A 239 22.85 6.96 -6.72
CA ASP A 239 23.32 6.02 -7.74
C ASP A 239 22.62 6.29 -9.10
N PRO A 240 23.32 6.87 -10.09
CA PRO A 240 22.75 7.16 -11.40
C PRO A 240 22.42 5.88 -12.20
N ILE A 241 23.12 4.76 -11.97
CA ILE A 241 22.88 3.49 -12.62
C ILE A 241 21.58 2.90 -12.10
N TYR A 242 21.42 2.84 -10.77
CA TYR A 242 20.19 2.35 -10.14
C TYR A 242 18.97 3.21 -10.51
N ARG A 243 19.09 4.54 -10.51
CA ARG A 243 17.98 5.43 -10.95
C ARG A 243 17.58 5.21 -12.40
N LYS A 244 18.55 5.06 -13.30
CA LYS A 244 18.28 4.72 -14.71
C LYS A 244 17.61 3.35 -14.84
N ARG A 245 18.03 2.39 -14.01
CA ARG A 245 17.45 1.05 -13.96
C ARG A 245 16.01 1.07 -13.44
N ARG A 246 15.70 1.87 -12.41
CA ARG A 246 14.33 2.10 -11.91
C ARG A 246 13.43 2.73 -12.96
N LYS A 247 13.92 3.75 -13.67
CA LYS A 247 13.17 4.34 -14.78
C LYS A 247 12.82 3.31 -15.87
N PHE A 248 13.72 2.38 -16.19
CA PHE A 248 13.41 1.27 -17.12
C PHE A 248 12.23 0.42 -16.63
N PHE A 249 12.18 0.06 -15.35
CA PHE A 249 11.05 -0.68 -14.78
C PHE A 249 9.75 0.13 -14.75
N THR A 250 9.83 1.43 -14.44
CA THR A 250 8.68 2.35 -14.52
C THR A 250 8.12 2.39 -15.93
N ASP A 251 8.97 2.60 -16.93
CA ASP A 251 8.54 2.69 -18.33
C ASP A 251 7.93 1.35 -18.80
N LEU A 252 8.44 0.21 -18.34
CA LEU A 252 7.88 -1.11 -18.62
C LEU A 252 6.46 -1.25 -18.06
N ALA A 253 6.27 -0.95 -16.78
CA ALA A 253 4.96 -1.07 -16.11
C ALA A 253 3.93 -0.08 -16.69
N MET A 254 4.31 1.17 -16.94
CA MET A 254 3.42 2.20 -17.49
C MET A 254 2.89 1.86 -18.90
N ASN A 255 3.67 1.09 -19.67
CA ASN A 255 3.31 0.64 -21.02
C ASN A 255 2.57 -0.70 -21.06
N TYR A 256 2.47 -1.40 -19.92
CA TYR A 256 1.74 -2.65 -19.85
C TYR A 256 0.22 -2.42 -19.98
N LYS A 257 -0.44 -3.35 -20.67
CA LYS A 257 -1.90 -3.36 -20.86
C LYS A 257 -2.44 -4.75 -20.63
N HIS A 258 -3.63 -4.83 -20.04
CA HIS A 258 -4.29 -6.10 -19.76
C HIS A 258 -4.42 -6.96 -21.03
N GLY A 259 -4.23 -8.27 -20.88
CA GLY A 259 -4.30 -9.25 -21.97
C GLY A 259 -3.00 -9.43 -22.75
N ARG A 260 -1.95 -8.63 -22.49
CA ARG A 260 -0.60 -8.86 -23.01
C ARG A 260 0.21 -9.72 -22.03
N PRO A 261 1.20 -10.50 -22.52
CA PRO A 261 2.17 -11.13 -21.63
C PRO A 261 2.97 -10.05 -20.88
N ILE A 262 3.28 -10.30 -19.61
CA ILE A 262 4.10 -9.42 -18.80
C ILE A 262 5.52 -9.39 -19.38
N PRO A 263 6.10 -8.20 -19.64
CA PRO A 263 7.43 -8.13 -20.24
C PRO A 263 8.48 -8.77 -19.33
N ARG A 264 9.26 -9.68 -19.92
CA ARG A 264 10.38 -10.33 -19.25
C ARG A 264 11.55 -9.38 -19.11
N VAL A 265 12.24 -9.47 -17.99
CA VAL A 265 13.39 -8.62 -17.66
C VAL A 265 14.64 -9.46 -17.61
N ASN A 266 15.67 -9.00 -18.33
CA ASN A 266 17.03 -9.52 -18.14
C ASN A 266 17.65 -8.84 -16.92
N TYR A 267 17.62 -9.52 -15.78
CA TYR A 267 18.24 -9.05 -14.54
C TYR A 267 19.76 -9.12 -14.62
N THR A 268 20.45 -8.14 -14.03
CA THR A 268 21.91 -8.10 -14.00
C THR A 268 22.46 -9.13 -13.02
N ALA A 269 23.75 -9.46 -13.13
CA ALA A 269 24.42 -10.35 -12.19
C ALA A 269 24.39 -9.82 -10.75
N GLU A 270 24.42 -8.50 -10.57
CA GLU A 270 24.31 -7.86 -9.26
C GLU A 270 22.90 -8.00 -8.68
N GLU A 271 21.86 -7.77 -9.50
CA GLU A 271 20.46 -7.96 -9.09
C GLU A 271 20.21 -9.42 -8.68
N ILE A 272 20.67 -10.38 -9.49
CA ILE A 272 20.53 -11.81 -9.17
C ILE A 272 21.29 -12.18 -7.89
N LYS A 273 22.47 -11.59 -7.67
CA LYS A 273 23.24 -11.81 -6.44
C LYS A 273 22.50 -11.27 -5.20
N THR A 274 21.92 -10.07 -5.28
CA THR A 274 21.11 -9.48 -4.20
C THR A 274 19.93 -10.40 -3.85
N TRP A 275 19.20 -10.87 -4.87
CA TRP A 275 18.13 -11.85 -4.69
C TRP A 275 18.62 -13.11 -4.01
N GLY A 276 19.73 -13.70 -4.48
CA GLY A 276 20.25 -14.96 -3.95
C GLY A 276 20.61 -14.91 -2.47
N VAL A 277 21.13 -13.78 -2.00
CA VAL A 277 21.41 -13.54 -0.58
C VAL A 277 20.12 -13.56 0.23
N ILE A 278 19.10 -12.80 -0.20
CA ILE A 278 17.81 -12.68 0.49
C ILE A 278 17.07 -14.01 0.50
N PHE A 279 16.99 -14.66 -0.67
CA PHE A 279 16.35 -15.95 -0.86
C PHE A 279 16.92 -17.00 0.10
N SER A 280 18.25 -17.09 0.20
CA SER A 280 18.90 -18.13 1.02
C SER A 280 18.63 -17.93 2.51
N GLU A 281 18.69 -16.69 3.00
CA GLU A 281 18.45 -16.36 4.40
C GLU A 281 16.99 -16.58 4.81
N LEU A 282 16.03 -16.17 3.97
CA LEU A 282 14.61 -16.36 4.24
C LEU A 282 14.21 -17.84 4.14
N LYS A 283 14.70 -18.55 3.12
CA LYS A 283 14.41 -19.98 2.95
C LYS A 283 14.83 -20.81 4.16
N ALA A 284 15.95 -20.47 4.80
CA ALA A 284 16.40 -21.13 6.02
C ALA A 284 15.44 -20.93 7.23
N LEU A 285 14.52 -19.97 7.16
CA LEU A 285 13.56 -19.64 8.22
C LEU A 285 12.15 -20.17 7.93
N TYR A 286 11.79 -20.39 6.67
CA TYR A 286 10.42 -20.75 6.27
C TYR A 286 9.92 -22.06 6.87
N ASP A 287 10.70 -23.13 6.84
CA ASP A 287 10.31 -24.44 7.39
C ASP A 287 9.87 -24.34 8.86
N LYS A 288 10.51 -23.45 9.62
CA LYS A 288 10.24 -23.26 11.04
C LYS A 288 9.10 -22.30 11.31
N HIS A 289 9.05 -21.20 10.56
CA HIS A 289 8.24 -20.03 10.92
C HIS A 289 7.05 -19.77 10.01
N ALA A 290 7.14 -20.09 8.72
CA ALA A 290 6.04 -19.87 7.78
C ALA A 290 4.90 -20.87 8.01
N CYS A 291 3.67 -20.46 7.67
CA CYS A 291 2.53 -21.36 7.74
C CYS A 291 2.64 -22.50 6.71
N LYS A 292 1.89 -23.58 6.95
CA LYS A 292 1.86 -24.77 6.10
C LYS A 292 1.54 -24.44 4.64
N GLU A 293 0.51 -23.63 4.41
CA GLU A 293 0.02 -23.25 3.08
C GLU A 293 1.10 -22.52 2.28
N PHE A 294 1.87 -21.65 2.94
CA PHE A 294 3.03 -20.99 2.34
C PHE A 294 4.07 -22.02 1.90
N ASN A 295 4.50 -22.91 2.80
CA ASN A 295 5.57 -23.88 2.51
C ASN A 295 5.19 -24.86 1.40
N GLU A 296 3.94 -25.34 1.39
CA GLU A 296 3.42 -26.23 0.34
C GLU A 296 3.44 -25.55 -1.04
N ASN A 297 2.97 -24.31 -1.13
CA ASN A 297 2.94 -23.56 -2.39
C ASN A 297 4.33 -23.05 -2.81
N PHE A 298 5.19 -22.70 -1.85
CA PHE A 298 6.56 -22.27 -2.14
C PHE A 298 7.35 -23.39 -2.83
N ALA A 299 7.19 -24.64 -2.38
CA ALA A 299 7.80 -25.80 -3.05
C ALA A 299 7.34 -25.96 -4.52
N LEU A 300 6.08 -25.62 -4.83
CA LEU A 300 5.57 -25.62 -6.20
C LEU A 300 6.16 -24.45 -7.02
N LEU A 301 6.34 -23.28 -6.42
CA LEU A 301 6.99 -22.13 -7.06
C LEU A 301 8.47 -22.43 -7.40
N GLU A 302 9.19 -23.13 -6.52
CA GLU A 302 10.55 -23.63 -6.83
C GLU A 302 10.55 -24.57 -8.02
N LYS A 303 9.59 -25.49 -8.05
CA LYS A 303 9.50 -26.53 -9.08
C LYS A 303 9.10 -25.98 -10.45
N TYR A 304 8.14 -25.05 -10.51
CA TYR A 304 7.49 -24.65 -11.76
C TYR A 304 7.75 -23.20 -12.19
N CYS A 305 8.14 -22.32 -11.26
CA CYS A 305 8.30 -20.88 -11.54
C CYS A 305 9.76 -20.40 -11.46
N GLY A 306 10.72 -21.32 -11.25
CA GLY A 306 12.14 -21.00 -11.26
C GLY A 306 12.61 -20.23 -10.02
N TYR A 307 11.93 -20.37 -8.89
CA TYR A 307 12.39 -19.83 -7.61
C TYR A 307 13.65 -20.55 -7.17
N ARG A 308 14.80 -19.88 -7.28
CA ARG A 308 16.11 -20.38 -6.88
C ARG A 308 17.00 -19.21 -6.47
N ALA A 309 18.03 -19.47 -5.67
CA ALA A 309 18.98 -18.44 -5.26
C ALA A 309 19.76 -17.82 -6.46
N ASP A 310 19.89 -18.54 -7.56
CA ASP A 310 20.62 -18.09 -8.76
C ASP A 310 19.72 -17.49 -9.85
N ASN A 311 18.42 -17.31 -9.59
CA ASN A 311 17.47 -16.86 -10.59
C ASN A 311 16.30 -16.09 -9.97
N ILE A 312 16.08 -14.85 -10.43
CA ILE A 312 14.87 -14.07 -10.12
C ILE A 312 13.72 -14.57 -11.01
N PRO A 313 12.60 -15.06 -10.44
CA PRO A 313 11.43 -15.46 -11.20
C PRO A 313 10.87 -14.33 -12.07
N GLN A 314 10.38 -14.68 -13.26
CA GLN A 314 9.72 -13.72 -14.15
C GLN A 314 8.23 -13.64 -13.80
N LEU A 315 7.69 -12.43 -13.67
CA LEU A 315 6.29 -12.24 -13.29
C LEU A 315 5.31 -12.96 -14.23
N GLU A 316 5.62 -13.09 -15.52
CA GLU A 316 4.77 -13.82 -16.47
C GLU A 316 4.59 -15.28 -16.05
N ASP A 317 5.67 -15.97 -15.70
CA ASP A 317 5.61 -17.39 -15.31
C ASP A 317 4.81 -17.57 -14.01
N VAL A 318 5.07 -16.70 -13.03
CA VAL A 318 4.36 -16.70 -11.75
C VAL A 318 2.88 -16.36 -11.94
N SER A 319 2.55 -15.39 -12.79
CA SER A 319 1.17 -15.01 -13.11
C SER A 319 0.39 -16.16 -13.74
N GLN A 320 1.00 -16.89 -14.69
CA GLN A 320 0.36 -18.06 -15.29
C GLN A 320 0.16 -19.19 -14.27
N PHE A 321 1.13 -19.42 -13.40
CA PHE A 321 1.00 -20.39 -12.31
C PHE A 321 -0.15 -20.03 -11.36
N LEU A 322 -0.17 -18.80 -10.84
CA LEU A 322 -1.24 -18.32 -9.96
C LEU A 322 -2.61 -18.41 -10.62
N LYS A 323 -2.69 -18.12 -11.92
CA LYS A 323 -3.95 -18.19 -12.66
C LYS A 323 -4.49 -19.62 -12.71
N GLN A 324 -3.61 -20.61 -12.82
CA GLN A 324 -3.99 -22.03 -12.81
C GLN A 324 -4.37 -22.52 -11.41
N GLN A 325 -3.75 -21.99 -10.35
CA GLN A 325 -4.05 -22.41 -8.98
C GLN A 325 -5.35 -21.79 -8.45
N THR A 326 -5.47 -20.46 -8.54
CA THR A 326 -6.54 -19.70 -7.87
C THR A 326 -7.17 -18.65 -8.76
N GLY A 327 -6.78 -18.55 -10.04
CA GLY A 327 -7.23 -17.49 -10.93
C GLY A 327 -6.60 -16.12 -10.66
N PHE A 328 -5.70 -16.00 -9.67
CA PHE A 328 -4.91 -14.78 -9.46
C PHE A 328 -3.96 -14.53 -10.62
N GLN A 329 -3.76 -13.26 -10.97
CA GLN A 329 -2.84 -12.83 -12.01
C GLN A 329 -2.02 -11.66 -11.50
N LEU A 330 -0.75 -11.60 -11.91
CA LEU A 330 0.11 -10.47 -11.60
C LEU A 330 -0.05 -9.37 -12.65
N ARG A 331 0.11 -8.13 -12.23
CA ARG A 331 0.21 -6.97 -13.09
C ARG A 331 1.44 -6.15 -12.71
N PRO A 332 2.37 -5.86 -13.63
CA PRO A 332 3.50 -5.01 -13.32
C PRO A 332 3.02 -3.60 -12.94
N VAL A 333 3.51 -3.09 -11.82
CA VAL A 333 3.26 -1.73 -11.35
C VAL A 333 4.57 -0.99 -11.13
N ALA A 334 4.60 0.31 -11.41
CA ALA A 334 5.83 1.09 -11.33
C ALA A 334 6.22 1.50 -9.90
N GLY A 335 5.28 1.48 -8.96
CA GLY A 335 5.44 1.91 -7.57
C GLY A 335 4.11 1.83 -6.83
N TYR A 336 3.97 2.54 -5.70
CA TYR A 336 2.76 2.47 -4.89
C TYR A 336 1.55 3.09 -5.57
N LEU A 337 0.45 2.37 -5.58
CA LEU A 337 -0.87 2.89 -5.94
C LEU A 337 -1.57 3.44 -4.71
N SER A 338 -2.67 4.18 -4.93
CA SER A 338 -3.60 4.48 -3.84
C SER A 338 -4.21 3.18 -3.29
N SER A 339 -4.56 3.15 -2.00
CA SER A 339 -5.24 2.00 -1.39
C SER A 339 -6.48 1.60 -2.17
N ARG A 340 -7.25 2.59 -2.66
CA ARG A 340 -8.42 2.36 -3.52
C ARG A 340 -8.07 1.58 -4.79
N ASP A 341 -7.03 2.00 -5.50
CA ASP A 341 -6.65 1.41 -6.78
C ASP A 341 -6.03 0.02 -6.61
N PHE A 342 -5.21 -0.15 -5.59
CA PHE A 342 -4.60 -1.43 -5.28
C PHE A 342 -5.66 -2.45 -4.85
N LEU A 343 -6.50 -2.11 -3.87
CA LEU A 343 -7.55 -3.01 -3.36
C LEU A 343 -8.59 -3.32 -4.43
N ALA A 344 -8.95 -2.35 -5.28
CA ALA A 344 -9.86 -2.62 -6.40
C ALA A 344 -9.31 -3.70 -7.35
N GLY A 345 -7.99 -3.79 -7.53
CA GLY A 345 -7.36 -4.87 -8.29
C GLY A 345 -7.60 -6.25 -7.70
N LEU A 346 -7.54 -6.37 -6.37
CA LEU A 346 -7.77 -7.64 -5.66
C LEU A 346 -9.17 -8.20 -5.92
N ALA A 347 -10.17 -7.35 -6.15
CA ALA A 347 -11.53 -7.77 -6.49
C ALA A 347 -11.58 -8.64 -7.77
N PHE A 348 -10.66 -8.39 -8.70
CA PHE A 348 -10.50 -9.13 -9.96
C PHE A 348 -9.45 -10.23 -9.87
N ARG A 349 -8.97 -10.55 -8.65
CA ARG A 349 -7.80 -11.40 -8.43
C ARG A 349 -6.58 -10.92 -9.20
N VAL A 350 -6.38 -9.61 -9.26
CA VAL A 350 -5.21 -8.97 -9.89
C VAL A 350 -4.35 -8.36 -8.79
N PHE A 351 -3.14 -8.90 -8.64
CA PHE A 351 -2.16 -8.39 -7.71
C PHE A 351 -1.17 -7.48 -8.45
N HIS A 352 -1.07 -6.22 -8.03
CA HIS A 352 -0.11 -5.26 -8.58
C HIS A 352 1.27 -5.53 -7.99
N CYS A 353 2.24 -5.86 -8.83
CA CYS A 353 3.54 -6.39 -8.42
C CYS A 353 4.66 -5.56 -9.04
N THR A 354 5.62 -5.11 -8.24
CA THR A 354 6.82 -4.43 -8.78
C THR A 354 7.78 -5.44 -9.43
N GLN A 355 8.63 -4.95 -10.33
CA GLN A 355 9.66 -5.77 -11.01
C GLN A 355 11.10 -5.38 -10.66
N TYR A 356 11.31 -4.22 -10.05
CA TYR A 356 12.64 -3.79 -9.63
C TYR A 356 13.05 -4.53 -8.36
N ILE A 357 14.35 -4.66 -8.14
CA ILE A 357 14.93 -5.21 -6.91
C ILE A 357 15.54 -4.07 -6.09
N ARG A 358 15.55 -4.21 -4.76
CA ARG A 358 16.19 -3.26 -3.84
C ARG A 358 17.68 -3.07 -4.14
N HIS A 359 18.21 -1.94 -3.67
CA HIS A 359 19.61 -1.59 -3.87
C HIS A 359 20.56 -2.57 -3.15
N SER A 360 21.66 -2.95 -3.79
CA SER A 360 22.57 -4.00 -3.32
C SER A 360 23.34 -3.64 -2.03
N SER A 361 23.43 -2.34 -1.68
CA SER A 361 24.12 -1.88 -0.47
C SER A 361 23.45 -2.33 0.82
N ASP A 362 22.15 -2.61 0.80
CA ASP A 362 21.39 -3.07 1.96
C ASP A 362 20.37 -4.14 1.54
N PRO A 363 20.78 -5.41 1.41
CA PRO A 363 19.90 -6.47 0.94
C PRO A 363 18.81 -6.85 1.97
N PHE A 364 19.00 -6.54 3.25
CA PHE A 364 18.08 -6.99 4.31
C PHE A 364 17.05 -5.95 4.72
N TYR A 365 17.11 -4.74 4.17
CA TYR A 365 16.15 -3.68 4.43
C TYR A 365 15.74 -2.98 3.13
N THR A 366 14.46 -2.67 3.04
CA THR A 366 13.91 -1.79 2.00
C THR A 366 12.63 -1.14 2.53
N PRO A 367 12.46 0.18 2.39
CA PRO A 367 11.17 0.83 2.66
C PRO A 367 10.16 0.61 1.52
N GLU A 368 10.61 0.04 0.39
CA GLU A 368 9.82 -0.20 -0.81
C GLU A 368 9.50 -1.70 -0.99
N PRO A 369 8.33 -2.06 -1.53
CA PRO A 369 7.96 -3.43 -1.87
C PRO A 369 8.62 -3.78 -3.20
N ASP A 370 9.90 -4.14 -3.16
CA ASP A 370 10.65 -4.63 -4.32
C ASP A 370 10.23 -6.05 -4.71
N CYS A 371 10.73 -6.58 -5.83
CA CYS A 371 10.36 -7.91 -6.31
C CYS A 371 10.66 -9.03 -5.31
N CYS A 372 11.62 -8.86 -4.40
CA CYS A 372 11.84 -9.79 -3.29
C CYS A 372 10.61 -9.87 -2.37
N HIS A 373 10.08 -8.72 -1.96
CA HIS A 373 8.85 -8.66 -1.17
C HIS A 373 7.67 -9.32 -1.88
N GLU A 374 7.46 -8.98 -3.14
CA GLU A 374 6.32 -9.49 -3.91
C GLU A 374 6.39 -11.01 -4.14
N LEU A 375 7.55 -11.49 -4.60
CA LEU A 375 7.72 -12.88 -5.01
C LEU A 375 7.85 -13.81 -3.81
N LEU A 376 8.57 -13.41 -2.77
CA LEU A 376 8.86 -14.25 -1.60
C LEU A 376 7.82 -14.08 -0.48
N GLY A 377 7.11 -12.95 -0.44
CA GLY A 377 6.07 -12.67 0.56
C GLY A 377 4.68 -13.07 0.08
N HIS A 378 4.22 -12.53 -1.05
CA HIS A 378 2.81 -12.63 -1.47
C HIS A 378 2.49 -13.88 -2.27
N CYS A 379 3.33 -14.21 -3.26
CA CYS A 379 2.95 -15.15 -4.33
C CYS A 379 2.60 -16.57 -3.84
N ALA A 380 3.30 -17.10 -2.83
CA ALA A 380 3.00 -18.44 -2.31
C ALA A 380 1.61 -18.52 -1.69
N LEU A 381 1.14 -17.49 -1.01
CA LEU A 381 -0.20 -17.47 -0.41
C LEU A 381 -1.30 -17.13 -1.41
N LEU A 382 -1.01 -16.32 -2.43
CA LEU A 382 -1.96 -16.11 -3.53
C LEU A 382 -2.27 -17.41 -4.32
N ALA A 383 -1.40 -18.42 -4.22
CA ALA A 383 -1.63 -19.77 -4.75
C ALA A 383 -2.52 -20.65 -3.84
N ASP A 384 -2.80 -20.24 -2.60
CA ASP A 384 -3.75 -20.92 -1.72
C ASP A 384 -5.19 -20.47 -2.00
N GLN A 385 -6.10 -21.43 -2.10
CA GLN A 385 -7.49 -21.16 -2.49
C GLN A 385 -8.25 -20.32 -1.45
N SER A 386 -8.00 -20.55 -0.16
CA SER A 386 -8.70 -19.86 0.92
C SER A 386 -8.17 -18.45 1.13
N PHE A 387 -6.84 -18.27 1.06
CA PHE A 387 -6.19 -16.98 1.09
C PHE A 387 -6.57 -16.13 -0.13
N ALA A 388 -6.58 -16.70 -1.33
CA ALA A 388 -7.01 -15.99 -2.54
C ALA A 388 -8.47 -15.48 -2.43
N GLN A 389 -9.37 -16.28 -1.86
CA GLN A 389 -10.75 -15.83 -1.60
C GLN A 389 -10.81 -14.71 -0.56
N PHE A 390 -10.04 -14.83 0.52
CA PHE A 390 -9.91 -13.80 1.54
C PHE A 390 -9.41 -12.47 0.94
N SER A 391 -8.31 -12.49 0.17
CA SER A 391 -7.78 -11.30 -0.50
C SER A 391 -8.78 -10.68 -1.47
N GLN A 392 -9.51 -11.51 -2.23
CA GLN A 392 -10.53 -11.03 -3.14
C GLN A 392 -11.71 -10.38 -2.42
N GLU A 393 -12.11 -10.89 -1.25
CA GLU A 393 -13.19 -10.33 -0.44
C GLU A 393 -12.88 -8.90 0.02
N ILE A 394 -11.65 -8.65 0.48
CA ILE A 394 -11.17 -7.29 0.79
C ILE A 394 -11.29 -6.39 -0.45
N GLY A 395 -10.88 -6.90 -1.61
CA GLY A 395 -11.00 -6.17 -2.87
C GLY A 395 -12.45 -5.83 -3.22
N LEU A 396 -13.38 -6.78 -3.12
CA LEU A 396 -14.80 -6.57 -3.39
C LEU A 396 -15.45 -5.57 -2.41
N ALA A 397 -15.03 -5.58 -1.14
CA ALA A 397 -15.46 -4.62 -0.15
C ALA A 397 -15.04 -3.18 -0.51
N SER A 398 -13.89 -3.00 -1.18
CA SER A 398 -13.38 -1.68 -1.57
C SER A 398 -14.16 -1.02 -2.72
N LEU A 399 -14.86 -1.80 -3.55
CA LEU A 399 -15.54 -1.29 -4.74
C LEU A 399 -16.73 -0.38 -4.39
N GLY A 400 -16.61 0.89 -4.79
CA GLY A 400 -17.62 1.92 -4.52
C GLY A 400 -17.67 2.38 -3.05
N ALA A 401 -16.77 1.91 -2.19
CA ALA A 401 -16.63 2.39 -0.82
C ALA A 401 -16.11 3.83 -0.81
N ASN A 402 -16.48 4.63 0.19
CA ASN A 402 -15.91 5.97 0.39
C ASN A 402 -14.45 5.89 0.90
N ASP A 403 -13.74 7.01 0.94
CA ASP A 403 -12.31 7.02 1.30
C ASP A 403 -12.04 6.54 2.74
N GLU A 404 -12.92 6.85 3.70
CA GLU A 404 -12.77 6.40 5.09
C GLU A 404 -12.88 4.87 5.21
N GLU A 405 -13.82 4.26 4.48
CA GLU A 405 -13.97 2.81 4.46
C GLU A 405 -12.82 2.12 3.71
N VAL A 406 -12.29 2.74 2.66
CA VAL A 406 -11.09 2.25 1.97
C VAL A 406 -9.86 2.30 2.89
N ASP A 407 -9.71 3.35 3.69
CA ASP A 407 -8.62 3.46 4.67
C ASP A 407 -8.72 2.32 5.71
N LYS A 408 -9.92 2.05 6.24
CA LYS A 408 -10.16 0.92 7.17
C LYS A 408 -9.81 -0.42 6.53
N LEU A 409 -10.22 -0.65 5.29
CA LEU A 409 -9.88 -1.87 4.54
C LEU A 409 -8.37 -1.98 4.30
N GLY A 410 -7.69 -0.87 4.02
CA GLY A 410 -6.24 -0.81 3.89
C GLY A 410 -5.53 -1.21 5.18
N THR A 411 -6.03 -0.78 6.34
CA THR A 411 -5.53 -1.20 7.65
C THR A 411 -5.75 -2.69 7.90
N CYS A 412 -6.94 -3.23 7.58
CA CYS A 412 -7.20 -4.67 7.68
C CYS A 412 -6.27 -5.46 6.76
N TYR A 413 -6.06 -5.01 5.52
CA TYR A 413 -5.11 -5.61 4.57
C TYR A 413 -3.69 -5.63 5.17
N PHE A 414 -3.25 -4.51 5.75
CA PHE A 414 -1.92 -4.39 6.36
C PHE A 414 -1.73 -5.40 7.51
N PHE A 415 -2.66 -5.47 8.45
CA PHE A 415 -2.52 -6.36 9.61
C PHE A 415 -2.84 -7.83 9.34
N THR A 416 -3.24 -8.17 8.12
CA THR A 416 -3.47 -9.56 7.69
C THR A 416 -2.49 -9.95 6.60
N ILE A 417 -2.71 -9.50 5.37
CA ILE A 417 -1.93 -9.88 4.19
C ILE A 417 -0.45 -9.44 4.31
N GLU A 418 -0.16 -8.27 4.91
CA GLU A 418 1.23 -7.81 5.07
C GLU A 418 1.90 -8.33 6.36
N PHE A 419 1.21 -8.29 7.50
CA PHE A 419 1.79 -8.57 8.83
C PHE A 419 1.02 -9.59 9.67
N GLY A 420 0.21 -10.43 9.04
CA GLY A 420 -0.62 -11.41 9.74
C GLY A 420 0.15 -12.63 10.26
N LEU A 421 -0.34 -13.14 11.39
CA LEU A 421 0.12 -14.35 12.04
C LEU A 421 -1.02 -15.38 12.08
N CYS A 422 -0.70 -16.66 12.08
CA CYS A 422 -1.69 -17.71 12.30
C CYS A 422 -1.22 -18.72 13.34
N LYS A 423 -2.14 -19.58 13.80
CA LYS A 423 -1.84 -20.63 14.77
C LYS A 423 -2.07 -21.99 14.15
N GLN A 424 -1.02 -22.81 14.07
CA GLN A 424 -1.09 -24.16 13.51
C GLN A 424 -0.49 -25.15 14.51
N GLN A 425 -1.25 -26.20 14.86
CA GLN A 425 -0.82 -27.20 15.84
C GLN A 425 -0.34 -26.59 17.17
N ASN A 426 -1.02 -25.53 17.62
CA ASN A 426 -0.68 -24.75 18.81
C ASN A 426 0.65 -23.97 18.75
N GLU A 427 1.31 -23.92 17.59
CA GLU A 427 2.47 -23.07 17.33
C GLU A 427 2.07 -21.81 16.56
N LEU A 428 2.77 -20.71 16.86
CA LEU A 428 2.66 -19.46 16.11
C LEU A 428 3.42 -19.58 14.78
N LYS A 429 2.74 -19.26 13.68
CA LYS A 429 3.31 -19.22 12.33
C LYS A 429 3.04 -17.86 11.67
N VAL A 430 3.85 -17.50 10.68
CA VAL A 430 3.72 -16.27 9.92
C VAL A 430 3.12 -16.54 8.55
N TYR A 431 2.24 -15.64 8.10
CA TYR A 431 1.74 -15.64 6.72
C TYR A 431 1.80 -14.23 6.09
N GLY A 432 1.97 -13.17 6.89
CA GLY A 432 2.11 -11.82 6.35
C GLY A 432 3.33 -11.69 5.42
N ALA A 433 3.13 -11.11 4.23
CA ALA A 433 4.17 -10.96 3.23
C ALA A 433 5.35 -10.09 3.69
N GLY A 434 5.09 -9.03 4.46
CA GLY A 434 6.11 -8.20 5.11
C GLY A 434 7.00 -9.02 6.06
N LEU A 435 6.41 -9.99 6.78
CA LEU A 435 7.17 -10.92 7.61
C LEU A 435 7.96 -11.91 6.77
N LEU A 436 7.32 -12.53 5.79
CA LEU A 436 7.92 -13.55 4.91
C LEU A 436 9.03 -13.01 4.00
N SER A 437 9.16 -11.69 3.87
CA SER A 437 10.18 -11.03 3.05
C SER A 437 11.20 -10.20 3.85
N SER A 438 11.09 -10.20 5.18
CA SER A 438 11.99 -9.46 6.10
C SER A 438 12.55 -10.39 7.17
N VAL A 439 13.84 -10.71 7.05
CA VAL A 439 14.54 -11.59 8.02
C VAL A 439 14.46 -11.03 9.45
N ALA A 440 14.61 -9.71 9.59
CA ALA A 440 14.63 -9.05 10.89
C ALA A 440 13.24 -9.02 11.53
N GLU A 441 12.21 -8.68 10.75
CA GLU A 441 10.85 -8.56 11.26
C GLU A 441 10.19 -9.92 11.52
N LEU A 442 10.49 -10.93 10.69
CA LEU A 442 10.08 -12.32 10.96
C LEU A 442 10.61 -12.81 12.30
N LYS A 443 11.91 -12.60 12.58
CA LYS A 443 12.52 -12.99 13.86
C LYS A 443 11.92 -12.22 15.02
N HIS A 444 11.58 -10.94 14.82
CA HIS A 444 10.97 -10.11 15.84
C HIS A 444 9.54 -10.56 16.18
N SER A 445 8.70 -10.83 15.18
CA SER A 445 7.30 -11.21 15.39
C SER A 445 7.13 -12.53 16.13
N VAL A 446 8.11 -13.44 16.01
CA VAL A 446 8.11 -14.77 16.67
C VAL A 446 8.99 -14.85 17.92
N SER A 447 9.61 -13.76 18.36
CA SER A 447 10.56 -13.77 19.50
C SER A 447 9.91 -13.96 20.88
N GLY A 448 8.58 -13.82 20.96
CA GLY A 448 7.81 -13.81 22.20
C GLY A 448 7.71 -12.43 22.88
N SER A 449 8.39 -11.40 22.38
CA SER A 449 8.25 -10.02 22.89
C SER A 449 7.13 -9.23 22.21
N ALA A 450 6.61 -9.74 21.08
CA ALA A 450 5.59 -9.08 20.28
C ALA A 450 4.21 -9.16 20.95
N HIS A 451 3.44 -8.07 20.90
CA HIS A 451 2.06 -8.09 21.36
C HIS A 451 1.18 -8.70 20.27
N ILE A 452 0.46 -9.77 20.58
CA ILE A 452 -0.37 -10.51 19.61
C ILE A 452 -1.81 -10.51 20.12
N ILE A 453 -2.74 -10.09 19.26
CA ILE A 453 -4.18 -10.05 19.54
C ILE A 453 -4.96 -10.78 18.45
N ALA A 454 -6.16 -11.26 18.76
CA ALA A 454 -6.99 -11.92 17.76
C ALA A 454 -7.41 -10.93 16.68
N PHE A 455 -7.42 -11.37 15.42
CA PHE A 455 -7.94 -10.60 14.32
C PHE A 455 -9.46 -10.39 14.49
N ASP A 456 -9.85 -9.13 14.50
CA ASP A 456 -11.24 -8.66 14.42
C ASP A 456 -11.21 -7.40 13.55
N PRO A 457 -11.84 -7.37 12.37
CA PRO A 457 -11.81 -6.21 11.48
C PRO A 457 -12.23 -4.89 12.13
N ILE A 458 -13.18 -4.91 13.08
CA ILE A 458 -13.69 -3.70 13.75
C ILE A 458 -12.63 -3.08 14.66
N LEU A 459 -11.86 -3.91 15.37
CA LEU A 459 -10.75 -3.47 16.22
C LEU A 459 -9.50 -3.17 15.38
N THR A 460 -9.20 -4.05 14.42
CA THR A 460 -8.00 -3.99 13.57
C THR A 460 -7.96 -2.72 12.76
N CYS A 461 -9.09 -2.29 12.16
CA CYS A 461 -9.11 -1.08 11.33
C CYS A 461 -8.85 0.23 12.09
N GLN A 462 -8.83 0.20 13.42
CA GLN A 462 -8.51 1.35 14.27
C GLN A 462 -7.03 1.42 14.64
N GLN A 463 -6.26 0.35 14.39
CA GLN A 463 -4.85 0.27 14.73
C GLN A 463 -4.02 1.06 13.71
N GLU A 464 -3.08 1.87 14.21
CA GLU A 464 -2.13 2.62 13.37
C GLU A 464 -0.97 1.71 12.91
N PRO A 465 -0.72 1.58 11.60
CA PRO A 465 0.43 0.86 11.05
C PRO A 465 1.77 1.57 11.31
N MET A 466 2.80 0.82 11.70
CA MET A 466 4.16 1.35 11.83
C MET A 466 4.94 1.08 10.54
N ILE A 467 5.14 2.09 9.68
CA ILE A 467 5.75 1.87 8.36
C ILE A 467 7.29 1.82 8.36
N THR A 468 7.96 2.44 9.33
CA THR A 468 9.43 2.58 9.37
C THR A 468 10.10 1.77 10.48
N THR A 469 9.33 1.06 11.30
CA THR A 469 9.82 0.25 12.42
C THR A 469 9.05 -1.06 12.49
N PHE A 470 9.56 -2.04 13.24
CA PHE A 470 8.80 -3.26 13.51
C PHE A 470 7.43 -2.94 14.12
N GLN A 471 6.43 -3.75 13.76
CA GLN A 471 5.11 -3.59 14.36
C GLN A 471 5.17 -3.86 15.86
N GLN A 472 4.46 -3.04 16.63
CA GLN A 472 4.30 -3.24 18.07
C GLN A 472 3.21 -4.28 18.37
N VAL A 473 2.23 -4.40 17.47
CA VAL A 473 1.07 -5.28 17.57
C VAL A 473 0.91 -6.06 16.29
N TYR A 474 0.67 -7.37 16.43
CA TYR A 474 0.35 -8.27 15.33
C TYR A 474 -1.02 -8.91 15.58
N PHE A 475 -1.70 -9.29 14.51
CA PHE A 475 -3.03 -9.90 14.58
C PHE A 475 -2.96 -11.37 14.20
N LEU A 476 -3.58 -12.21 15.05
CA LEU A 476 -3.66 -13.65 14.89
C LEU A 476 -4.96 -14.02 14.17
N THR A 477 -4.81 -14.69 13.04
CA THR A 477 -5.89 -15.28 12.27
C THR A 477 -5.96 -16.78 12.54
N ASP A 478 -7.14 -17.27 12.94
CA ASP A 478 -7.32 -18.71 13.20
C ASP A 478 -7.25 -19.53 11.91
N THR A 479 -8.09 -19.19 10.93
CA THR A 479 -8.04 -19.76 9.57
C THR A 479 -8.36 -18.68 8.54
N PHE A 480 -7.90 -18.84 7.30
CA PHE A 480 -8.23 -17.90 6.21
C PHE A 480 -9.72 -17.90 5.87
N THR A 481 -10.41 -19.04 6.05
CA THR A 481 -11.87 -19.12 5.92
C THR A 481 -12.57 -18.26 6.95
N ASP A 482 -12.14 -18.31 8.21
CA ASP A 482 -12.69 -17.47 9.27
C ASP A 482 -12.42 -15.98 9.02
N ALA A 483 -11.19 -15.61 8.64
CA ALA A 483 -10.86 -14.23 8.27
C ALA A 483 -11.73 -13.70 7.12
N LYS A 484 -12.02 -14.55 6.12
CA LYS A 484 -12.91 -14.23 5.00
C LYS A 484 -14.35 -14.00 5.48
N GLU A 485 -14.90 -14.86 6.34
CA GLU A 485 -16.25 -14.64 6.88
C GLU A 485 -16.31 -13.38 7.77
N GLN A 486 -15.29 -13.13 8.60
CA GLN A 486 -15.18 -11.89 9.38
C GLN A 486 -15.14 -10.65 8.48
N MET A 487 -14.38 -10.68 7.39
CA MET A 487 -14.34 -9.58 6.41
C MET A 487 -15.66 -9.40 5.65
N ARG A 488 -16.42 -10.48 5.40
CA ARG A 488 -17.78 -10.38 4.84
C ARG A 488 -18.73 -9.68 5.78
N GLU A 489 -18.71 -10.02 7.06
CA GLU A 489 -19.50 -9.32 8.07
C GLU A 489 -19.08 -7.84 8.17
N PHE A 490 -17.78 -7.56 8.16
CA PHE A 490 -17.26 -6.19 8.12
C PHE A 490 -17.73 -5.43 6.87
N ALA A 491 -17.70 -6.07 5.69
CA ALA A 491 -18.11 -5.47 4.44
C ALA A 491 -19.61 -5.09 4.43
N LYS A 492 -20.46 -5.76 5.21
CA LYS A 492 -21.88 -5.37 5.39
C LYS A 492 -22.04 -4.01 6.08
N THR A 493 -21.05 -3.58 6.86
CA THR A 493 -21.06 -2.27 7.53
C THR A 493 -20.73 -1.11 6.58
N ILE A 494 -20.12 -1.40 5.43
CA ILE A 494 -19.71 -0.42 4.42
C ILE A 494 -20.96 0.10 3.69
N LYS A 495 -21.20 1.41 3.80
CA LYS A 495 -22.36 2.06 3.17
C LYS A 495 -22.15 2.25 1.68
N ARG A 496 -22.86 1.46 0.86
CA ARG A 496 -23.00 1.64 -0.59
C ARG A 496 -24.43 1.29 -1.05
N PRO A 497 -24.96 1.92 -2.12
CA PRO A 497 -26.36 1.77 -2.51
C PRO A 497 -26.66 0.48 -3.31
N PHE A 498 -25.71 -0.45 -3.41
CA PHE A 498 -25.82 -1.68 -4.20
C PHE A 498 -24.94 -2.79 -3.62
N GLY A 499 -25.30 -4.03 -3.90
CA GLY A 499 -24.39 -5.16 -3.76
C GLY A 499 -23.44 -5.27 -4.95
N VAL A 500 -22.31 -5.96 -4.76
CA VAL A 500 -21.39 -6.30 -5.85
C VAL A 500 -21.12 -7.80 -5.84
N ARG A 501 -20.99 -8.40 -7.01
CA ARG A 501 -20.57 -9.79 -7.21
C ARG A 501 -19.49 -9.82 -8.28
N TYR A 502 -18.46 -10.64 -8.09
CA TYR A 502 -17.52 -10.95 -9.16
C TYR A 502 -18.04 -12.12 -10.01
N ASN A 503 -18.12 -11.94 -11.31
CA ASN A 503 -18.38 -13.01 -12.27
C ASN A 503 -17.04 -13.48 -12.88
N PRO A 504 -16.57 -14.71 -12.56
CA PRO A 504 -15.29 -15.20 -13.03
C PRO A 504 -15.28 -15.54 -14.52
N TYR A 505 -16.43 -15.86 -15.13
CA TYR A 505 -16.52 -16.22 -16.55
C TYR A 505 -16.31 -15.01 -17.45
N THR A 506 -16.92 -13.88 -17.10
CA THR A 506 -16.82 -12.61 -17.84
C THR A 506 -15.72 -11.70 -17.31
N GLN A 507 -15.09 -12.07 -16.18
CA GLN A 507 -14.07 -11.30 -15.47
C GLN A 507 -14.53 -9.86 -15.17
N SER A 508 -15.77 -9.74 -14.70
CA SER A 508 -16.44 -8.47 -14.45
C SER A 508 -17.15 -8.41 -13.11
N VAL A 509 -17.33 -7.20 -12.60
CA VAL A 509 -18.12 -6.93 -11.40
C VAL A 509 -19.55 -6.62 -11.81
N GLU A 510 -20.47 -7.43 -11.30
CA GLU A 510 -21.92 -7.25 -11.43
C GLU A 510 -22.44 -6.38 -10.29
N ILE A 511 -23.15 -5.31 -10.64
CA ILE A 511 -23.77 -4.41 -9.67
C ILE A 511 -25.20 -4.87 -9.42
N LEU A 512 -25.46 -5.36 -8.22
CA LEU A 512 -26.76 -5.83 -7.73
C LEU A 512 -27.54 -4.66 -7.12
N SER A 513 -28.19 -3.88 -7.99
CA SER A 513 -28.84 -2.61 -7.63
C SER A 513 -30.37 -2.67 -7.64
N ASN A 514 -30.98 -3.75 -8.13
CA ASN A 514 -32.43 -3.91 -8.19
C ASN A 514 -32.83 -5.38 -8.17
N THR A 515 -34.12 -5.63 -7.90
CA THR A 515 -34.70 -6.98 -7.78
C THR A 515 -34.49 -7.82 -9.02
N ARG A 516 -34.59 -7.25 -10.24
CA ARG A 516 -34.41 -8.02 -11.49
C ARG A 516 -33.03 -8.66 -11.57
N LYS A 517 -31.97 -7.87 -11.36
CA LYS A 517 -30.59 -8.38 -11.38
C LYS A 517 -30.34 -9.42 -10.29
N ILE A 518 -30.98 -9.26 -9.13
CA ILE A 518 -30.89 -10.23 -8.04
C ILE A 518 -31.62 -11.53 -8.42
N MET A 519 -32.79 -11.45 -9.05
CA MET A 519 -33.51 -12.63 -9.54
C MET A 519 -32.73 -13.40 -10.61
N ASP A 520 -32.08 -12.69 -11.54
CA ASP A 520 -31.23 -13.31 -12.57
C ASP A 520 -30.08 -14.11 -11.90
N LEU A 521 -29.43 -13.51 -10.89
CA LEU A 521 -28.41 -14.18 -10.08
C LEU A 521 -28.95 -15.40 -9.31
N VAL A 522 -30.11 -15.27 -8.68
CA VAL A 522 -30.73 -16.40 -7.95
C VAL A 522 -31.06 -17.54 -8.92
N SER A 523 -31.48 -17.24 -10.14
CA SER A 523 -31.72 -18.25 -11.17
C SER A 523 -30.44 -18.98 -11.57
N GLU A 524 -29.30 -18.29 -11.66
CA GLU A 524 -27.99 -18.89 -11.92
C GLU A 524 -27.59 -19.83 -10.76
N LEU A 525 -27.70 -19.35 -9.51
CA LEU A 525 -27.37 -20.12 -8.30
C LEU A 525 -28.24 -21.37 -8.14
N LYS A 526 -29.50 -21.34 -8.60
CA LYS A 526 -30.35 -22.55 -8.64
C LYS A 526 -29.77 -23.63 -9.56
N GLY A 527 -29.14 -23.23 -10.67
CA GLY A 527 -28.43 -24.15 -11.56
C GLY A 527 -27.28 -24.85 -10.85
N ASP A 528 -26.43 -24.08 -10.16
CA ASP A 528 -25.33 -24.63 -9.36
C ASP A 528 -25.84 -25.56 -8.26
N LEU A 529 -26.92 -25.16 -7.57
CA LEU A 529 -27.53 -25.98 -6.53
C LEU A 529 -28.07 -27.30 -7.08
N CYS A 530 -28.64 -27.29 -8.29
CA CYS A 530 -29.10 -28.50 -8.97
C CYS A 530 -27.94 -29.46 -9.29
N ILE A 531 -26.77 -28.94 -9.68
CA ILE A 531 -25.56 -29.75 -9.89
C ILE A 531 -25.17 -30.44 -8.58
N VAL A 532 -25.17 -29.72 -7.45
CA VAL A 532 -24.84 -30.29 -6.14
C VAL A 532 -25.88 -31.33 -5.72
N THR A 533 -27.17 -31.03 -5.88
CA THR A 533 -28.25 -31.99 -5.58
C THR A 533 -28.08 -33.27 -6.39
N ASN A 534 -27.85 -33.19 -7.70
CA ASN A 534 -27.64 -34.36 -8.55
C ASN A 534 -26.39 -35.16 -8.16
N ALA A 535 -25.32 -34.49 -7.72
CA ALA A 535 -24.12 -35.17 -7.25
C ALA A 535 -24.37 -35.93 -5.94
N LEU A 536 -25.11 -35.33 -5.00
CA LEU A 536 -25.51 -35.97 -3.75
C LEU A 536 -26.44 -37.15 -3.99
N GLU A 537 -27.41 -37.02 -4.91
CA GLU A 537 -28.30 -38.12 -5.28
C GLU A 537 -27.53 -39.30 -5.87
N LYS A 538 -26.51 -39.07 -6.71
CA LYS A 538 -25.63 -40.15 -7.21
C LYS A 538 -24.82 -40.83 -6.11
N ILE A 539 -24.28 -40.06 -5.17
CA ILE A 539 -23.55 -40.61 -4.02
C ILE A 539 -24.49 -41.49 -3.17
N LYS A 540 -25.72 -41.04 -2.96
CA LYS A 540 -26.76 -41.82 -2.28
C LYS A 540 -27.07 -43.12 -3.03
N GLU A 541 -27.31 -43.06 -4.34
CA GLU A 541 -27.56 -44.26 -5.16
C GLU A 541 -26.38 -45.25 -5.12
N ASP A 542 -25.14 -44.76 -5.17
CA ASP A 542 -23.94 -45.59 -5.05
C ASP A 542 -23.82 -46.23 -3.66
N ASN A 543 -24.17 -45.50 -2.59
CA ASN A 543 -24.20 -46.05 -1.23
C ASN A 543 -25.26 -47.14 -1.08
N ASP A 544 -26.49 -46.88 -1.53
CA ASP A 544 -27.62 -47.83 -1.48
C ASP A 544 -27.32 -49.11 -2.30
N ASN A 545 -26.68 -48.98 -3.47
CA ASN A 545 -26.26 -50.11 -4.30
C ASN A 545 -25.14 -50.95 -3.66
N ASN A 546 -24.23 -50.32 -2.90
CA ASN A 546 -23.16 -51.01 -2.18
C ASN A 546 -23.68 -51.74 -0.93
N GLU A 547 -24.70 -51.20 -0.24
CA GLU A 547 -25.39 -51.91 0.85
C GLU A 547 -26.08 -53.18 0.34
N THR A 548 -26.74 -53.10 -0.83
CA THR A 548 -27.43 -54.24 -1.45
C THR A 548 -26.46 -55.37 -1.88
N GLN A 549 -25.18 -55.07 -2.13
CA GLN A 549 -24.17 -56.09 -2.47
C GLN A 549 -23.55 -56.76 -1.25
N GLN A 550 -23.43 -56.08 -0.10
CA GLN A 550 -22.89 -56.69 1.14
C GLN A 550 -23.86 -57.68 1.80
N ASP A 551 -25.18 -57.50 1.59
CA ASP A 551 -26.22 -58.40 2.14
C ASP A 551 -26.33 -59.77 1.43
N THR A 552 -25.52 -60.03 0.39
CA THR A 552 -25.55 -61.31 -0.35
C THR A 552 -24.39 -62.27 -0.03
N THR A 553 -23.54 -61.94 0.93
CA THR A 553 -22.49 -62.83 1.44
C THR A 553 -22.70 -63.15 2.92
N GLU A 554 -23.60 -64.10 3.21
CA GLU A 554 -23.64 -64.77 4.52
C GLU A 554 -22.35 -65.57 4.75
N LEU A 555 -21.55 -65.15 5.73
CA LEU A 555 -20.59 -66.01 6.44
C LEU A 555 -20.98 -66.03 7.92
N PRO A 556 -20.99 -67.20 8.58
CA PRO A 556 -21.38 -67.31 9.98
C PRO A 556 -20.22 -66.98 10.93
N ASP A 557 -20.57 -66.29 12.01
CA ASP A 557 -19.80 -66.01 13.24
C ASP A 557 -18.61 -65.03 13.16
N GLY A 558 -18.80 -63.83 13.72
CA GLY A 558 -17.71 -62.93 14.13
C GLY A 558 -18.14 -61.47 14.33
N ASP A 559 -18.10 -61.02 15.60
CA ASP A 559 -18.22 -59.67 16.20
C ASP A 559 -18.60 -58.43 15.35
N PRO A 560 -19.45 -57.51 15.89
CA PRO A 560 -19.88 -56.32 15.17
C PRO A 560 -18.79 -55.24 15.19
N VAL A 561 -18.26 -54.86 14.03
CA VAL A 561 -17.42 -53.66 13.89
C VAL A 561 -17.81 -52.87 12.64
N PHE A 562 -18.01 -51.55 12.83
CA PHE A 562 -18.24 -50.47 11.84
C PHE A 562 -19.65 -50.32 11.24
N GLY A 563 -20.63 -49.89 12.05
CA GLY A 563 -21.96 -49.45 11.58
C GLY A 563 -22.28 -47.95 11.76
N ASP A 564 -21.61 -47.23 12.67
CA ASP A 564 -22.12 -45.92 13.12
C ASP A 564 -21.72 -44.71 12.25
N THR A 565 -20.58 -44.74 11.56
CA THR A 565 -20.12 -43.57 10.77
C THR A 565 -20.85 -43.42 9.44
N ARG A 566 -21.20 -44.52 8.76
CA ARG A 566 -21.85 -44.46 7.43
C ARG A 566 -23.34 -44.09 7.47
N ILE A 567 -24.06 -44.53 8.50
CA ILE A 567 -25.48 -44.17 8.71
C ILE A 567 -25.60 -42.67 9.05
N SER A 568 -24.64 -42.13 9.81
CA SER A 568 -24.51 -40.69 10.07
C SER A 568 -24.29 -39.89 8.78
N ASP A 569 -23.42 -40.37 7.89
CA ASP A 569 -23.13 -39.70 6.61
C ASP A 569 -24.37 -39.70 5.68
N GLN A 570 -25.11 -40.81 5.62
CA GLN A 570 -26.31 -40.92 4.79
C GLN A 570 -27.47 -40.03 5.27
N THR A 571 -27.62 -39.90 6.59
CA THR A 571 -28.62 -39.00 7.20
C THR A 571 -28.28 -37.53 6.94
N GLN A 572 -27.00 -37.16 7.02
CA GLN A 572 -26.53 -35.81 6.66
C GLN A 572 -26.76 -35.50 5.18
N ILE A 573 -26.50 -36.46 4.28
CA ILE A 573 -26.78 -36.30 2.84
C ILE A 573 -28.27 -36.03 2.61
N ASP A 574 -29.16 -36.75 3.28
CA ASP A 574 -30.61 -36.58 3.12
C ASP A 574 -31.11 -35.22 3.65
N GLU A 575 -30.58 -34.74 4.78
CA GLU A 575 -30.86 -33.40 5.30
C GLU A 575 -30.39 -32.30 4.35
N ILE A 576 -29.19 -32.46 3.77
CA ILE A 576 -28.64 -31.51 2.79
C ILE A 576 -29.51 -31.50 1.53
N ILE A 577 -29.86 -32.66 0.97
CA ILE A 577 -30.73 -32.77 -0.22
C ILE A 577 -32.09 -32.10 0.06
N SER A 578 -32.69 -32.36 1.22
CA SER A 578 -33.96 -31.72 1.60
C SER A 578 -33.85 -30.20 1.65
N THR A 579 -32.83 -29.68 2.35
CA THR A 579 -32.57 -28.24 2.47
C THR A 579 -32.35 -27.60 1.09
N MET A 580 -31.61 -28.27 0.19
CA MET A 580 -31.40 -27.77 -1.18
C MET A 580 -32.69 -27.73 -1.99
N LYS A 581 -33.55 -28.75 -1.88
CA LYS A 581 -34.86 -28.78 -2.54
C LYS A 581 -35.79 -27.69 -2.01
N ASP A 582 -35.77 -27.44 -0.71
CA ASP A 582 -36.51 -26.34 -0.09
C ASP A 582 -36.05 -24.98 -0.63
N ILE A 583 -34.74 -24.72 -0.68
CA ILE A 583 -34.16 -23.49 -1.24
C ILE A 583 -34.56 -23.31 -2.72
N GLN A 584 -34.58 -24.40 -3.51
CA GLN A 584 -35.01 -24.36 -4.91
C GLN A 584 -36.51 -24.02 -5.07
N SER A 585 -37.33 -24.48 -4.12
CA SER A 585 -38.80 -24.32 -4.14
C SER A 585 -39.30 -22.92 -3.76
N LEU A 586 -38.53 -22.14 -3.00
CA LEU A 586 -38.94 -20.86 -2.39
C LEU A 586 -39.34 -19.74 -3.38
N ASN A 587 -39.02 -19.86 -4.68
CA ASN A 587 -39.39 -18.87 -5.71
C ASN A 587 -40.33 -19.44 -6.80
N GLY A 588 -40.94 -20.61 -6.58
CA GLY A 588 -41.84 -21.25 -7.54
C GLY A 588 -43.31 -20.76 -7.48
N ASN A 589 -43.64 -19.80 -6.61
CA ASN A 589 -45.03 -19.46 -6.26
C ASN A 589 -45.45 -18.02 -6.53
N ASP A 590 -44.73 -17.26 -7.35
CA ASP A 590 -45.22 -15.96 -7.85
C ASP A 590 -45.51 -16.09 -9.36
N ASN A 591 -46.74 -16.52 -9.66
CA ASN A 591 -47.40 -16.40 -10.96
C ASN A 591 -47.91 -14.97 -11.18
#